data_AF-A0A1Q5U2S1-F1
#
_entry.id   AF-A0A1Q5U2S1-F1
#
_cell.length_a   1.000
_cell.length_b   1.000
_cell.length_c   1.000
_cell.angle_alpha   90.00
_cell.angle_beta   90.00
_cell.angle_gamma   90.00
#
_symmetry.space_group_name_H-M   'P 1'
#
loop_
_entity.id
_entity.type
_entity.pdbx_description
1 polymer ?
#
loop_
_entity_poly.entity_id
_entity_poly.type
_entity_poly.pdbx_seq_one_letter_code
_entity_poly.pdbx_strand_id
1 'polypeptide(L)'
;MACQNQPQSVNPVKPVLISDTHEQSQQNWDALSPIAPPEGLRACCAFGYNLKTQLWNIPIPFYDIDNIVEAKKLGEHHYNDSVIGASAALLGVSNEKVGLLYTHQGGFIDISHVRDTADYTLYLFSQIYAHLGQEWKLTLNNELAARKIHFFAFTPPEEPAERYTLSAYLAVKLAFQLAAWHEIAQWYGYQSVPGFSEGISAFSPEDLYSNLLGARLALTLILEGHASSVTQFSDSMAKILPIALHELGDYPKSGTKEMFDSVDGLWWNSYQRIPEKFLVLHRNYDIQDNRYPLMPFGKENFALRLSLPEHYQHFSLDKLAEFQLWPTNEMKNLPVPKQYWTVKDFKILAENAQREDKRQLLIK
;
A
#
# COMPACT_ATOMS: atom_id res chain seq x y z
N MET A 1 -0.49 45.84 -19.34
CA MET A 1 0.28 44.60 -19.59
C MET A 1 -0.14 43.57 -18.56
N ALA A 2 -1.02 42.66 -18.94
CA ALA A 2 -1.44 41.55 -18.10
C ALA A 2 -0.47 40.39 -18.34
N CYS A 3 0.24 39.95 -17.30
CA CYS A 3 1.08 38.76 -17.38
C CYS A 3 0.18 37.54 -17.50
N GLN A 4 0.05 37.00 -18.70
CA GLN A 4 -0.49 35.67 -18.93
C GLN A 4 0.59 34.67 -18.50
N ASN A 5 0.44 34.07 -17.32
CA ASN A 5 1.16 32.86 -16.99
C ASN A 5 0.65 31.76 -17.93
N GLN A 6 1.45 31.44 -18.96
CA GLN A 6 1.26 30.20 -19.69
C GLN A 6 1.43 29.04 -18.70
N PRO A 7 0.53 28.05 -18.67
CA PRO A 7 0.78 26.83 -17.92
C PRO A 7 2.03 26.19 -18.51
N GLN A 8 3.10 26.14 -17.72
CA GLN A 8 4.28 25.35 -18.08
C GLN A 8 3.78 23.92 -18.33
N SER A 9 3.97 23.43 -19.55
CA SER A 9 3.86 22.02 -19.88
C SER A 9 4.95 21.28 -19.10
N VAL A 10 4.63 20.87 -17.87
CA VAL A 10 5.48 20.00 -17.07
C VAL A 10 5.55 18.68 -17.84
N ASN A 11 6.77 18.29 -18.23
CA ASN A 11 6.98 16.97 -18.82
C ASN A 11 6.38 15.91 -17.88
N PRO A 12 5.71 14.87 -18.40
CA PRO A 12 5.16 13.83 -17.55
C PRO A 12 6.29 13.20 -16.73
N VAL A 13 6.13 13.16 -15.40
CA VAL A 13 7.06 12.50 -14.49
C VAL A 13 7.14 11.03 -14.86
N LYS A 14 8.36 10.52 -15.04
CA LYS A 14 8.60 9.11 -15.33
C LYS A 14 8.77 8.34 -14.03
N PRO A 15 8.12 7.18 -13.87
CA PRO A 15 8.31 6.35 -12.68
C PRO A 15 9.74 5.79 -12.65
N VAL A 16 10.29 5.62 -11.44
CA VAL A 16 11.62 5.02 -11.25
C VAL A 16 11.46 3.58 -10.77
N LEU A 17 11.30 2.68 -11.75
CA LEU A 17 11.10 1.24 -11.56
C LEU A 17 12.40 0.44 -11.72
N ILE A 18 13.39 0.76 -10.89
CA ILE A 18 14.63 0.00 -10.75
C ILE A 18 14.71 -0.62 -9.37
N SER A 19 15.51 -1.70 -9.22
CA SER A 19 15.55 -2.45 -7.97
C SER A 19 15.90 -1.60 -6.75
N ASP A 20 17.01 -0.89 -6.83
CA ASP A 20 17.46 -0.01 -5.74
C ASP A 20 17.29 1.44 -6.20
N THR A 21 16.48 2.22 -5.48
CA THR A 21 16.33 3.65 -5.78
C THR A 21 17.49 4.45 -5.23
N HIS A 22 17.93 5.41 -6.03
CA HIS A 22 18.91 6.44 -5.67
C HIS A 22 18.38 7.83 -6.02
N GLU A 23 17.05 7.96 -6.11
CA GLU A 23 16.39 9.23 -6.44
C GLU A 23 16.73 10.29 -5.38
N GLN A 24 16.94 11.51 -5.84
CA GLN A 24 17.20 12.65 -4.97
C GLN A 24 16.54 13.88 -5.55
N SER A 25 16.03 14.73 -4.68
CA SER A 25 15.47 16.00 -5.11
C SER A 25 16.60 16.93 -5.57
N GLN A 26 16.46 17.51 -6.76
CA GLN A 26 17.46 18.43 -7.32
C GLN A 26 17.40 19.82 -6.66
N GLN A 27 16.31 20.14 -5.97
CA GLN A 27 16.11 21.42 -5.30
C GLN A 27 15.15 21.27 -4.13
N ASN A 28 15.03 22.30 -3.32
CA ASN A 28 14.03 22.34 -2.26
C ASN A 28 12.69 22.81 -2.83
N TRP A 29 11.81 21.87 -3.15
CA TRP A 29 10.46 22.17 -3.64
C TRP A 29 9.57 22.70 -2.53
N ASP A 30 8.51 23.40 -2.92
CA ASP A 30 7.42 23.73 -2.02
C ASP A 30 6.74 22.43 -1.54
N ALA A 31 6.66 22.25 -0.22
CA ALA A 31 5.95 21.14 0.40
C ALA A 31 4.65 21.63 1.02
N LEU A 32 3.60 20.80 0.93
CA LEU A 32 2.36 21.04 1.65
C LEU A 32 2.59 21.10 3.18
N SER A 33 1.84 21.98 3.85
CA SER A 33 1.73 21.96 5.31
C SER A 33 1.18 20.62 5.81
N PRO A 34 1.41 20.25 7.09
CA PRO A 34 0.84 19.04 7.69
C PRO A 34 -0.65 18.87 7.38
N ILE A 35 -1.01 17.76 6.72
CA ILE A 35 -2.41 17.41 6.38
C ILE A 35 -3.00 16.37 7.34
N ALA A 36 -4.31 16.15 7.27
CA ALA A 36 -4.98 15.07 8.00
C ALA A 36 -4.56 13.69 7.45
N PRO A 37 -4.52 12.64 8.29
CA PRO A 37 -4.27 11.28 7.81
C PRO A 37 -5.37 10.84 6.84
N PRO A 38 -5.08 9.89 5.92
CA PRO A 38 -6.13 9.25 5.15
C PRO A 38 -7.18 8.61 6.07
N GLU A 39 -8.47 8.80 5.76
CA GLU A 39 -9.61 8.25 6.47
C GLU A 39 -10.08 6.93 5.84
N GLY A 40 -9.86 5.83 6.55
CA GLY A 40 -10.23 4.50 6.09
C GLY A 40 -9.26 3.95 5.03
N LEU A 41 -9.55 2.75 4.56
CA LEU A 41 -8.85 2.12 3.46
C LEU A 41 -9.83 1.94 2.31
N ARG A 42 -9.33 2.03 1.08
CA ARG A 42 -10.12 1.61 -0.07
C ARG A 42 -10.47 0.14 0.14
N ALA A 43 -11.68 -0.27 -0.24
CA ALA A 43 -12.08 -1.65 -0.06
C ALA A 43 -11.05 -2.57 -0.73
N CYS A 44 -10.31 -3.34 0.08
CA CYS A 44 -9.31 -4.30 -0.38
C CYS A 44 -10.01 -5.31 -1.28
N CYS A 45 -9.51 -5.51 -2.49
CA CYS A 45 -10.09 -6.49 -3.39
C CYS A 45 -9.64 -7.87 -2.93
N ALA A 46 -10.59 -8.80 -2.74
CA ALA A 46 -10.21 -10.19 -2.51
C ALA A 46 -9.48 -10.72 -3.77
N PHE A 47 -8.38 -11.46 -3.57
CA PHE A 47 -7.59 -12.01 -4.67
C PHE A 47 -8.39 -13.03 -5.50
N GLY A 48 -8.58 -12.73 -6.79
CA GLY A 48 -9.39 -13.50 -7.72
C GLY A 48 -10.33 -12.61 -8.55
N TYR A 49 -11.18 -13.20 -9.39
CA TYR A 49 -12.18 -12.47 -10.17
C TYR A 49 -13.51 -13.24 -10.28
N ASN A 50 -14.58 -12.55 -10.68
CA ASN A 50 -15.95 -13.09 -10.65
C ASN A 50 -16.27 -13.71 -9.29
N LEU A 51 -15.94 -12.96 -8.23
CA LEU A 51 -16.03 -13.44 -6.87
C LEU A 51 -17.47 -13.49 -6.44
N LYS A 52 -17.93 -14.71 -6.22
CA LYS A 52 -19.23 -15.03 -5.66
C LYS A 52 -19.34 -14.49 -4.25
N THR A 53 -20.48 -13.94 -3.87
CA THR A 53 -20.70 -13.44 -2.51
C THR A 53 -21.75 -14.28 -1.77
N GLN A 54 -21.66 -14.24 -0.45
CA GLN A 54 -22.70 -14.69 0.46
C GLN A 54 -22.82 -13.72 1.63
N LEU A 55 -24.03 -13.59 2.17
CA LEU A 55 -24.27 -12.89 3.43
C LEU A 55 -24.66 -13.94 4.46
N TRP A 56 -23.89 -14.03 5.55
CA TRP A 56 -23.94 -15.17 6.46
C TRP A 56 -23.66 -16.47 5.68
N ASN A 57 -24.68 -17.32 5.52
CA ASN A 57 -24.58 -18.59 4.78
C ASN A 57 -25.54 -18.63 3.58
N ILE A 58 -26.02 -17.47 3.12
CA ILE A 58 -26.97 -17.37 2.02
C ILE A 58 -26.23 -16.81 0.80
N PRO A 59 -26.08 -17.59 -0.29
CA PRO A 59 -25.54 -17.08 -1.54
C PRO A 59 -26.37 -15.92 -2.08
N ILE A 60 -25.72 -14.87 -2.57
CA ILE A 60 -26.40 -13.79 -3.30
C ILE A 60 -26.38 -14.17 -4.78
N PRO A 61 -27.51 -14.60 -5.37
CA PRO A 61 -27.54 -15.03 -6.76
C PRO A 61 -27.41 -13.83 -7.70
N PHE A 62 -26.77 -14.04 -8.86
CA PHE A 62 -26.62 -13.03 -9.92
C PHE A 62 -25.83 -11.77 -9.53
N TYR A 63 -25.06 -11.82 -8.44
CA TYR A 63 -24.14 -10.77 -8.04
C TYR A 63 -22.76 -11.37 -7.81
N ASP A 64 -21.84 -11.07 -8.72
CA ASP A 64 -20.43 -11.43 -8.63
C ASP A 64 -19.59 -10.15 -8.68
N ILE A 65 -18.48 -10.12 -7.95
CA ILE A 65 -17.54 -9.00 -7.97
C ILE A 65 -16.49 -9.26 -9.06
N ASP A 66 -16.54 -8.48 -10.13
CA ASP A 66 -15.52 -8.48 -11.19
C ASP A 66 -14.37 -7.55 -10.79
N ASN A 67 -13.33 -8.14 -10.21
CA ASN A 67 -12.19 -7.41 -9.66
C ASN A 67 -11.13 -7.02 -10.71
N ILE A 68 -11.32 -7.30 -12.01
CA ILE A 68 -10.28 -7.02 -13.01
C ILE A 68 -10.42 -5.61 -13.57
N VAL A 69 -9.34 -4.82 -13.44
CA VAL A 69 -9.16 -3.49 -14.04
C VAL A 69 -8.08 -3.48 -15.11
N GLU A 70 -7.96 -2.36 -15.82
CA GLU A 70 -6.95 -2.14 -16.88
C GLU A 70 -6.23 -0.81 -16.62
N ALA A 71 -4.91 -0.76 -16.86
CA ALA A 71 -4.10 0.42 -16.52
C ALA A 71 -4.63 1.74 -17.15
N LYS A 72 -5.17 1.66 -18.37
CA LYS A 72 -5.72 2.82 -19.09
C LYS A 72 -7.09 3.30 -18.60
N LYS A 73 -7.73 2.57 -17.67
CA LYS A 73 -9.11 2.81 -17.21
C LYS A 73 -9.21 2.97 -15.70
N LEU A 74 -8.11 3.32 -15.03
CA LEU A 74 -8.08 3.51 -13.58
C LEU A 74 -8.78 4.79 -13.10
N GLY A 75 -9.04 5.72 -14.03
CA GLY A 75 -9.74 6.96 -13.75
C GLY A 75 -8.91 7.95 -12.91
N GLU A 76 -9.59 8.71 -12.07
CA GLU A 76 -8.97 9.71 -11.19
C GLU A 76 -8.27 9.04 -10.00
N HIS A 77 -7.48 9.82 -9.26
CA HIS A 77 -6.97 9.48 -7.93
C HIS A 77 -7.51 10.53 -6.95
N HIS A 78 -8.03 10.09 -5.82
CA HIS A 78 -8.49 10.97 -4.76
C HIS A 78 -7.71 10.65 -3.51
N TYR A 79 -7.00 11.61 -2.93
CA TYR A 79 -6.44 11.39 -1.60
C TYR A 79 -7.57 11.03 -0.64
N ASN A 80 -7.45 9.89 0.04
CA ASN A 80 -8.55 9.31 0.79
C ASN A 80 -8.78 10.05 2.12
N ASP A 81 -9.35 11.26 2.11
CA ASP A 81 -9.62 12.08 3.30
C ASP A 81 -11.10 12.13 3.71
N SER A 82 -11.96 11.28 3.13
CA SER A 82 -13.38 11.29 3.46
C SER A 82 -14.06 9.92 3.41
N VAL A 83 -14.79 9.59 4.48
CA VAL A 83 -15.70 8.42 4.57
C VAL A 83 -16.75 8.38 3.43
N ILE A 84 -17.13 9.55 2.89
CA ILE A 84 -18.10 9.67 1.78
C ILE A 84 -17.55 9.05 0.49
N GLY A 85 -16.25 9.24 0.19
CA GLY A 85 -15.58 8.62 -0.96
C GLY A 85 -15.60 7.10 -0.90
N ALA A 86 -15.35 6.52 0.27
CA ALA A 86 -15.41 5.08 0.49
C ALA A 86 -16.81 4.50 0.20
N SER A 87 -17.88 5.19 0.63
CA SER A 87 -19.26 4.79 0.30
C SER A 87 -19.61 4.89 -1.19
N ALA A 88 -19.10 5.91 -1.88
CA ALA A 88 -19.33 6.10 -3.32
C ALA A 88 -18.59 5.06 -4.16
N ALA A 89 -17.40 4.62 -3.71
CA ALA A 89 -16.66 3.51 -4.28
C ALA A 89 -17.42 2.18 -4.12
N LEU A 90 -17.96 1.90 -2.93
CA LEU A 90 -18.80 0.71 -2.66
C LEU A 90 -20.09 0.68 -3.49
N LEU A 91 -20.65 1.84 -3.83
CA LEU A 91 -21.84 1.97 -4.68
C LEU A 91 -21.52 1.97 -6.19
N GLY A 92 -20.25 1.88 -6.58
CA GLY A 92 -19.82 1.87 -7.99
C GLY A 92 -19.96 3.22 -8.71
N VAL A 93 -20.22 4.30 -7.98
CA VAL A 93 -20.43 5.65 -8.51
C VAL A 93 -19.12 6.45 -8.59
N SER A 94 -18.02 5.90 -8.04
CA SER A 94 -16.72 6.54 -8.11
C SER A 94 -16.10 6.50 -9.51
N ASN A 95 -15.54 7.64 -9.93
CA ASN A 95 -14.63 7.76 -11.07
C ASN A 95 -13.25 7.16 -10.77
N GLU A 96 -12.98 6.85 -9.51
CA GLU A 96 -11.83 6.11 -9.05
C GLU A 96 -12.06 4.61 -9.22
N LYS A 97 -11.27 3.93 -10.05
CA LYS A 97 -11.37 2.48 -10.22
C LYS A 97 -10.30 1.76 -9.40
N VAL A 98 -10.77 0.84 -8.57
CA VAL A 98 -9.96 -0.09 -7.77
C VAL A 98 -10.21 -1.52 -8.27
N GLY A 99 -9.21 -2.39 -8.07
CA GLY A 99 -9.21 -3.74 -8.58
C GLY A 99 -7.79 -4.26 -8.79
N LEU A 100 -7.72 -5.43 -9.41
CA LEU A 100 -6.51 -6.19 -9.67
C LEU A 100 -6.22 -6.20 -11.17
N LEU A 101 -4.93 -6.16 -11.51
CA LEU A 101 -4.46 -6.47 -12.86
C LEU A 101 -3.14 -7.23 -12.81
N TYR A 102 -2.81 -7.93 -13.90
CA TYR A 102 -1.53 -8.62 -14.01
C TYR A 102 -0.55 -7.80 -14.87
N THR A 103 0.71 -7.77 -14.46
CA THR A 103 1.83 -7.17 -15.18
C THR A 103 2.94 -8.19 -15.39
N HIS A 104 3.69 -8.06 -16.48
CA HIS A 104 4.75 -9.01 -16.84
C HIS A 104 5.85 -9.10 -15.77
N GLN A 105 6.26 -7.95 -15.23
CA GLN A 105 7.38 -7.85 -14.28
C GLN A 105 6.94 -7.69 -12.82
N GLY A 106 5.74 -7.16 -12.56
CA GLY A 106 5.22 -6.93 -11.22
C GLY A 106 4.24 -8.00 -10.72
N GLY A 107 3.89 -8.99 -11.55
CA GLY A 107 2.89 -9.99 -11.20
C GLY A 107 1.49 -9.38 -11.07
N PHE A 108 0.67 -9.92 -10.17
CA PHE A 108 -0.60 -9.28 -9.81
C PHE A 108 -0.35 -8.01 -9.00
N ILE A 109 -1.11 -6.96 -9.30
CA ILE A 109 -1.07 -5.66 -8.63
C ILE A 109 -2.47 -5.28 -8.19
N ASP A 110 -2.62 -4.97 -6.90
CA ASP A 110 -3.84 -4.39 -6.34
C ASP A 110 -3.72 -2.85 -6.33
N ILE A 111 -4.67 -2.20 -7.01
CA ILE A 111 -4.67 -0.74 -7.17
C ILE A 111 -5.06 0.00 -5.89
N SER A 112 -5.87 -0.58 -5.00
CA SER A 112 -6.17 0.00 -3.68
C SER A 112 -4.89 0.10 -2.85
N HIS A 113 -4.10 -0.99 -2.78
CA HIS A 113 -2.84 -1.02 -2.02
C HIS A 113 -1.81 0.00 -2.53
N VAL A 114 -1.68 0.14 -3.85
CA VAL A 114 -0.82 1.15 -4.47
C VAL A 114 -1.24 2.57 -4.05
N ARG A 115 -2.54 2.86 -4.08
CA ARG A 115 -3.06 4.20 -3.81
C ARG A 115 -3.06 4.54 -2.33
N ASP A 116 -3.47 3.61 -1.46
CA ASP A 116 -3.48 3.81 -0.01
C ASP A 116 -2.07 4.05 0.52
N THR A 117 -1.07 3.28 0.06
CA THR A 117 0.32 3.50 0.49
C THR A 117 0.90 4.80 -0.06
N ALA A 118 0.52 5.21 -1.27
CA ALA A 118 0.91 6.51 -1.82
C ALA A 118 0.33 7.69 -1.01
N ASP A 119 -0.94 7.61 -0.62
CA ASP A 119 -1.60 8.61 0.23
C ASP A 119 -0.93 8.69 1.62
N TYR A 120 -0.68 7.55 2.26
CA TYR A 120 0.06 7.54 3.54
C TYR A 120 1.48 8.09 3.41
N THR A 121 2.14 7.89 2.26
CA THR A 121 3.46 8.46 1.99
C THR A 121 3.40 9.99 1.95
N LEU A 122 2.43 10.58 1.23
CA LEU A 122 2.24 12.03 1.20
C LEU A 122 1.93 12.59 2.59
N TYR A 123 1.03 11.93 3.32
CA TYR A 123 0.67 12.30 4.68
C TYR A 123 1.90 12.36 5.58
N LEU A 124 2.65 11.25 5.67
CA LEU A 124 3.83 11.15 6.52
C LEU A 124 4.90 12.17 6.10
N PHE A 125 5.10 12.37 4.80
CA PHE A 125 6.01 13.40 4.29
C PHE A 125 5.65 14.79 4.79
N SER A 126 4.38 15.18 4.74
CA SER A 126 3.91 16.50 5.23
C SER A 126 4.20 16.72 6.71
N GLN A 127 4.08 15.68 7.54
CA GLN A 127 4.37 15.76 8.97
C GLN A 127 5.88 15.79 9.23
N ILE A 128 6.62 14.88 8.59
CA ILE A 128 8.05 14.69 8.79
C ILE A 128 8.82 15.93 8.35
N TYR A 129 8.52 16.46 7.16
CA TYR A 129 9.26 17.59 6.61
C TYR A 129 9.12 18.85 7.49
N ALA A 130 7.93 19.09 8.04
CA ALA A 130 7.65 20.22 8.94
C ALA A 130 8.41 20.12 10.29
N HIS A 131 8.75 18.90 10.73
CA HIS A 131 9.32 18.62 12.05
C HIS A 131 10.67 17.88 11.99
N LEU A 132 11.34 17.87 10.84
CA LEU A 132 12.55 17.08 10.64
C LEU A 132 13.64 17.46 11.64
N GLY A 133 14.17 16.45 12.35
CA GLY A 133 15.22 16.61 13.37
C GLY A 133 14.70 16.85 14.78
N GLN A 134 13.40 17.11 14.97
CA GLN A 134 12.79 17.29 16.29
C GLN A 134 12.40 15.94 16.90
N GLU A 135 12.43 15.84 18.23
CA GLU A 135 11.78 14.72 18.92
C GLU A 135 10.28 15.00 19.08
N TRP A 136 9.44 14.11 18.56
CA TRP A 136 7.99 14.21 18.66
C TRP A 136 7.33 12.86 18.39
N LYS A 137 5.99 12.82 18.52
CA LYS A 137 5.21 11.60 18.36
C LYS A 137 3.99 11.84 17.49
N LEU A 138 3.83 10.99 16.47
CA LEU A 138 2.60 10.92 15.69
C LEU A 138 1.71 9.81 16.23
N THR A 139 0.43 10.12 16.49
CA THR A 139 -0.56 9.11 16.88
C THR A 139 -1.49 8.85 15.69
N LEU A 140 -1.67 7.59 15.34
CA LEU A 140 -2.54 7.13 14.25
C LEU A 140 -3.78 6.45 14.83
N ASN A 141 -4.81 6.29 14.02
CA ASN A 141 -6.00 5.53 14.41
C ASN A 141 -5.63 4.11 14.85
N ASN A 142 -6.33 3.56 15.83
CA ASN A 142 -6.07 2.20 16.30
C ASN A 142 -6.32 1.17 15.20
N GLU A 143 -5.55 0.09 15.25
CA GLU A 143 -5.70 -1.05 14.36
C GLU A 143 -5.26 -2.30 15.13
N LEU A 144 -6.18 -2.85 15.92
CA LEU A 144 -5.94 -3.72 17.08
C LEU A 144 -5.07 -3.08 18.16
N ALA A 145 -3.85 -2.69 17.83
CA ALA A 145 -2.95 -1.95 18.70
C ALA A 145 -3.10 -0.43 18.52
N ALA A 146 -2.71 0.35 19.52
CA ALA A 146 -2.59 1.78 19.40
C ALA A 146 -1.29 2.12 18.64
N ARG A 147 -1.45 2.67 17.44
CA ARG A 147 -0.37 2.94 16.49
C ARG A 147 0.26 4.31 16.77
N LYS A 148 1.57 4.32 17.04
CA LYS A 148 2.34 5.54 17.32
C LYS A 148 3.66 5.50 16.56
N ILE A 149 4.10 6.61 15.99
CA ILE A 149 5.45 6.75 15.44
C ILE A 149 6.21 7.71 16.35
N HIS A 150 7.29 7.25 16.96
CA HIS A 150 8.21 8.07 17.75
C HIS A 150 9.33 8.55 16.83
N PHE A 151 9.47 9.86 16.65
CA PHE A 151 10.57 10.48 15.92
C PHE A 151 11.64 10.93 16.91
N PHE A 152 12.89 10.51 16.70
CA PHE A 152 14.00 10.87 17.57
C PHE A 152 14.61 12.21 17.16
N ALA A 153 15.11 12.98 18.13
CA ALA A 153 15.85 14.19 17.82
C ALA A 153 17.19 13.86 17.16
N PHE A 154 17.54 14.61 16.11
CA PHE A 154 18.84 14.53 15.44
C PHE A 154 19.16 15.84 14.72
N THR A 155 20.41 16.04 14.32
CA THR A 155 20.78 17.19 13.48
C THR A 155 20.48 16.86 12.02
N PRO A 156 19.48 17.50 11.38
CA PRO A 156 19.19 17.26 9.96
C PRO A 156 20.29 17.84 9.06
N PRO A 157 20.35 17.43 7.77
CA PRO A 157 21.24 18.04 6.79
C PRO A 157 21.12 19.58 6.75
N GLU A 158 22.22 20.25 6.43
CA GLU A 158 22.23 21.71 6.23
C GLU A 158 21.55 22.08 4.91
N GLU A 159 21.82 21.30 3.86
CA GLU A 159 21.29 21.54 2.52
C GLU A 159 19.77 21.28 2.43
N PRO A 160 18.96 22.27 2.02
CA PRO A 160 17.51 22.13 1.95
C PRO A 160 17.01 20.94 1.11
N ALA A 161 17.65 20.68 -0.04
CA ALA A 161 17.29 19.55 -0.91
C ALA A 161 17.57 18.19 -0.25
N GLU A 162 18.61 18.09 0.58
CA GLU A 162 18.92 16.87 1.33
C GLU A 162 17.93 16.64 2.47
N ARG A 163 17.49 17.70 3.15
CA ARG A 163 16.42 17.63 4.17
C ARG A 163 15.11 17.13 3.56
N TYR A 164 14.75 17.68 2.40
CA TYR A 164 13.57 17.29 1.65
C TYR A 164 13.64 15.82 1.24
N THR A 165 14.77 15.40 0.67
CA THR A 165 15.00 14.03 0.23
C THR A 165 14.99 13.04 1.41
N LEU A 166 15.66 13.34 2.53
CA LEU A 166 15.64 12.50 3.73
C LEU A 166 14.22 12.33 4.29
N SER A 167 13.43 13.41 4.29
CA SER A 167 12.04 13.38 4.74
C SER A 167 11.18 12.46 3.87
N ALA A 168 11.37 12.51 2.55
CA ALA A 168 10.66 11.64 1.61
C ALA A 168 11.03 10.16 1.81
N TYR A 169 12.31 9.82 1.94
CA TYR A 169 12.74 8.44 2.22
C TYR A 169 12.21 7.90 3.55
N LEU A 170 12.22 8.72 4.60
CA LEU A 170 11.67 8.33 5.90
C LEU A 170 10.15 8.11 5.82
N ALA A 171 9.43 8.98 5.09
CA ALA A 171 7.99 8.85 4.88
C ALA A 171 7.61 7.53 4.16
N VAL A 172 8.33 7.20 3.08
CA VAL A 172 8.10 5.98 2.28
C VAL A 172 8.36 4.72 3.11
N LYS A 173 9.46 4.70 3.89
CA LYS A 173 9.80 3.59 4.78
C LYS A 173 8.70 3.36 5.82
N LEU A 174 8.22 4.43 6.46
CA LEU A 174 7.15 4.37 7.45
C LEU A 174 5.81 3.99 6.81
N ALA A 175 5.46 4.51 5.63
CA ALA A 175 4.22 4.17 4.92
C ALA A 175 4.16 2.67 4.59
N PHE A 176 5.26 2.10 4.10
CA PHE A 176 5.34 0.66 3.87
C PHE A 176 5.20 -0.14 5.18
N GLN A 177 5.80 0.31 6.28
CA GLN A 177 5.63 -0.34 7.59
C GLN A 177 4.19 -0.29 8.10
N LEU A 178 3.46 0.80 7.85
CA LEU A 178 2.02 0.87 8.13
C LEU A 178 1.23 -0.15 7.31
N ALA A 179 1.54 -0.28 6.02
CA ALA A 179 0.90 -1.28 5.16
C ALA A 179 1.23 -2.72 5.59
N ALA A 180 2.48 -3.02 5.94
CA ALA A 180 2.85 -4.33 6.46
C ALA A 180 2.15 -4.66 7.80
N TRP A 181 1.91 -3.66 8.64
CA TRP A 181 1.10 -3.83 9.85
C TRP A 181 -0.36 -4.13 9.54
N HIS A 182 -0.93 -3.49 8.52
CA HIS A 182 -2.31 -3.72 8.12
C HIS A 182 -2.57 -5.21 7.81
N GLU A 183 -1.68 -5.84 7.03
CA GLU A 183 -1.76 -7.27 6.71
C GLU A 183 -1.74 -8.15 7.97
N ILE A 184 -0.83 -7.82 8.90
CA ILE A 184 -0.72 -8.53 10.19
C ILE A 184 -2.03 -8.35 10.98
N ALA A 185 -2.50 -7.12 11.12
CA ALA A 185 -3.67 -6.80 11.92
C ALA A 185 -4.94 -7.47 11.37
N GLN A 186 -5.17 -7.42 10.06
CA GLN A 186 -6.28 -8.11 9.40
C GLN A 186 -6.27 -9.61 9.70
N TRP A 187 -5.11 -10.25 9.62
CA TRP A 187 -5.00 -11.67 9.93
C TRP A 187 -5.36 -11.98 11.38
N TYR A 188 -4.94 -11.14 12.33
CA TYR A 188 -5.25 -11.25 13.76
C TYR A 188 -6.68 -10.81 14.14
N GLY A 189 -7.50 -10.44 13.15
CA GLY A 189 -8.93 -10.18 13.32
C GLY A 189 -9.32 -8.71 13.39
N TYR A 190 -8.48 -7.82 12.84
CA TYR A 190 -8.90 -6.45 12.57
C TYR A 190 -10.08 -6.42 11.58
N GLN A 191 -10.95 -5.43 11.75
CA GLN A 191 -12.13 -5.19 10.93
C GLN A 191 -12.32 -3.68 10.80
N SER A 192 -12.24 -3.16 9.57
CA SER A 192 -12.61 -1.78 9.25
C SER A 192 -14.12 -1.56 9.38
N VAL A 193 -14.92 -2.59 9.05
CA VAL A 193 -16.36 -2.61 9.25
C VAL A 193 -16.71 -3.69 10.28
N PRO A 194 -17.19 -3.32 11.48
CA PRO A 194 -17.53 -4.27 12.53
C PRO A 194 -18.45 -5.41 12.03
N GLY A 195 -18.05 -6.66 12.29
CA GLY A 195 -18.79 -7.84 11.88
C GLY A 195 -18.42 -8.40 10.50
N PHE A 196 -17.63 -7.69 9.71
CA PHE A 196 -17.09 -8.18 8.44
C PHE A 196 -15.62 -8.56 8.61
N SER A 197 -15.30 -9.83 8.35
CA SER A 197 -13.93 -10.32 8.45
C SER A 197 -13.11 -9.88 7.24
N GLU A 198 -11.92 -9.32 7.51
CA GLU A 198 -10.90 -9.03 6.49
C GLU A 198 -9.83 -10.12 6.39
N GLY A 199 -10.01 -11.23 7.11
CA GLY A 199 -9.05 -12.34 7.06
C GLY A 199 -8.87 -12.94 5.66
N ILE A 200 -9.82 -12.71 4.74
CA ILE A 200 -9.71 -13.13 3.33
C ILE A 200 -8.57 -12.39 2.61
N SER A 201 -8.41 -11.08 2.83
CA SER A 201 -7.40 -10.24 2.18
C SER A 201 -6.03 -10.30 2.87
N ALA A 202 -5.97 -10.64 4.16
CA ALA A 202 -4.72 -10.56 4.92
C ALA A 202 -3.55 -11.38 4.32
N PHE A 203 -2.45 -10.73 3.95
CA PHE A 203 -1.29 -11.37 3.28
C PHE A 203 -1.63 -12.00 1.92
N SER A 204 -2.51 -11.39 1.12
CA SER A 204 -2.72 -11.85 -0.26
C SER A 204 -1.41 -11.75 -1.07
N PRO A 205 -1.24 -12.60 -2.10
CA PRO A 205 0.01 -12.70 -2.87
C PRO A 205 0.66 -11.38 -3.32
N GLU A 206 -0.18 -10.41 -3.66
CA GLU A 206 0.10 -9.15 -4.33
C GLU A 206 0.31 -7.96 -3.38
N ASP A 207 -0.23 -8.02 -2.17
CA ASP A 207 -0.50 -6.83 -1.35
C ASP A 207 0.77 -6.04 -1.10
N LEU A 208 1.78 -6.65 -0.48
CA LEU A 208 2.98 -5.93 -0.09
C LEU A 208 3.87 -5.49 -1.27
N TYR A 209 3.81 -6.16 -2.42
CA TYR A 209 4.48 -5.63 -3.61
C TYR A 209 3.73 -4.42 -4.17
N SER A 210 2.39 -4.45 -4.15
CA SER A 210 1.52 -3.35 -4.55
C SER A 210 1.69 -2.13 -3.63
N ASN A 211 1.75 -2.34 -2.32
CA ASN A 211 2.06 -1.31 -1.33
C ASN A 211 3.43 -0.67 -1.59
N LEU A 212 4.47 -1.48 -1.81
CA LEU A 212 5.82 -1.00 -2.13
C LEU A 212 5.87 -0.19 -3.43
N LEU A 213 5.16 -0.65 -4.48
CA LEU A 213 5.02 0.09 -5.73
C LEU A 213 4.39 1.48 -5.47
N GLY A 214 3.30 1.53 -4.69
CA GLY A 214 2.66 2.78 -4.28
C GLY A 214 3.61 3.75 -3.56
N ALA A 215 4.34 3.23 -2.59
CA ALA A 215 5.34 3.99 -1.83
C ALA A 215 6.45 4.56 -2.75
N ARG A 216 6.93 3.76 -3.71
CA ARG A 216 7.96 4.16 -4.69
C ARG A 216 7.45 5.20 -5.68
N LEU A 217 6.22 5.10 -6.17
CA LEU A 217 5.65 6.12 -7.06
C LEU A 217 5.45 7.46 -6.32
N ALA A 218 4.97 7.41 -5.08
CA ALA A 218 4.85 8.59 -4.24
C ALA A 218 6.20 9.25 -3.96
N LEU A 219 7.25 8.46 -3.71
CA LEU A 219 8.63 8.95 -3.59
C LEU A 219 9.04 9.77 -4.81
N THR A 220 8.91 9.19 -6.01
CA THR A 220 9.26 9.85 -7.27
C THR A 220 8.51 11.18 -7.40
N LEU A 221 7.20 11.19 -7.19
CA LEU A 221 6.39 12.40 -7.27
C LEU A 221 6.82 13.47 -6.25
N ILE A 222 7.07 13.09 -5.00
CA ILE A 222 7.51 14.02 -3.96
C ILE A 222 8.85 14.65 -4.35
N LEU A 223 9.84 13.84 -4.76
CA LEU A 223 11.18 14.31 -5.11
C LEU A 223 11.23 15.19 -6.37
N GLU A 224 10.25 15.00 -7.28
CA GLU A 224 10.04 15.83 -8.47
C GLU A 224 9.14 17.06 -8.20
N GLY A 225 8.76 17.32 -6.95
CA GLY A 225 8.05 18.55 -6.55
C GLY A 225 6.53 18.52 -6.73
N HIS A 226 5.94 17.33 -6.82
CA HIS A 226 4.49 17.14 -6.97
C HIS A 226 3.75 17.01 -5.63
N ALA A 227 4.34 17.52 -4.54
CA ALA A 227 3.81 17.48 -3.18
C ALA A 227 3.50 18.88 -2.61
N SER A 228 3.26 19.89 -3.47
CA SER A 228 2.90 21.23 -2.98
C SER A 228 1.44 21.33 -2.51
N SER A 229 0.57 20.41 -2.97
CA SER A 229 -0.82 20.30 -2.54
C SER A 229 -1.38 18.89 -2.78
N VAL A 230 -2.45 18.55 -2.05
CA VAL A 230 -3.17 17.27 -2.22
C VAL A 230 -3.71 17.11 -3.64
N THR A 231 -4.26 18.17 -4.24
CA THR A 231 -4.75 18.15 -5.62
C THR A 231 -3.63 17.86 -6.62
N GLN A 232 -2.49 18.55 -6.51
CA GLN A 232 -1.36 18.32 -7.41
C GLN A 232 -0.85 16.89 -7.28
N PHE A 233 -0.70 16.37 -6.06
CA PHE A 233 -0.26 15.00 -5.83
C PHE A 233 -1.24 14.00 -6.43
N SER A 234 -2.54 14.19 -6.19
CA SER A 234 -3.61 13.33 -6.70
C SER A 234 -3.64 13.30 -8.22
N ASP A 235 -3.58 14.46 -8.88
CA ASP A 235 -3.51 14.56 -10.35
C ASP A 235 -2.26 13.87 -10.92
N SER A 236 -1.16 13.90 -10.17
CA SER A 236 0.10 13.30 -10.57
C SER A 236 0.10 11.79 -10.36
N MET A 237 -0.49 11.30 -9.27
CA MET A 237 -0.72 9.86 -9.04
C MET A 237 -1.61 9.26 -10.14
N ALA A 238 -2.69 9.95 -10.52
CA ALA A 238 -3.57 9.52 -11.61
C ALA A 238 -2.84 9.39 -12.96
N LYS A 239 -1.77 10.19 -13.18
CA LYS A 239 -0.96 10.17 -14.41
C LYS A 239 0.18 9.15 -14.35
N ILE A 240 0.92 9.08 -13.25
CA ILE A 240 2.13 8.24 -13.15
C ILE A 240 1.78 6.75 -13.02
N LEU A 241 0.67 6.41 -12.37
CA LEU A 241 0.30 5.01 -12.12
C LEU A 241 0.07 4.22 -13.42
N PRO A 242 -0.73 4.67 -14.40
CA PRO A 242 -0.85 3.99 -15.69
C PRO A 242 0.49 3.83 -16.42
N ILE A 243 1.39 4.83 -16.33
CA ILE A 243 2.72 4.77 -16.95
C ILE A 243 3.56 3.66 -16.29
N ALA A 244 3.57 3.61 -14.96
CA ALA A 244 4.28 2.59 -14.20
C ALA A 244 3.79 1.18 -14.53
N LEU A 245 2.47 0.99 -14.62
CA LEU A 245 1.87 -0.29 -14.98
C LEU A 245 2.22 -0.70 -16.42
N HIS A 246 2.24 0.25 -17.35
CA HIS A 246 2.70 0.02 -18.73
C HIS A 246 4.18 -0.36 -18.79
N GLU A 247 5.05 0.27 -18.00
CA GLU A 247 6.47 -0.07 -17.91
C GLU A 247 6.69 -1.47 -17.31
N LEU A 248 5.86 -1.89 -16.34
CA LEU A 248 5.84 -3.26 -15.82
C LEU A 248 5.26 -4.29 -16.80
N GLY A 249 4.70 -3.84 -17.92
CA GLY A 249 4.08 -4.67 -18.95
C GLY A 249 2.69 -5.18 -18.53
N ASP A 250 1.76 -4.27 -18.27
CA ASP A 250 0.36 -4.58 -17.96
C ASP A 250 -0.32 -5.41 -19.05
N TYR A 251 -1.19 -6.31 -18.60
CA TYR A 251 -1.97 -7.17 -19.48
C TYR A 251 -3.34 -6.51 -19.73
N PRO A 252 -3.93 -6.70 -20.93
CA PRO A 252 -5.35 -6.37 -21.12
C PRO A 252 -6.22 -7.25 -20.21
N LYS A 253 -7.47 -6.85 -19.99
CA LYS A 253 -8.39 -7.56 -19.08
C LYS A 253 -8.45 -9.08 -19.32
N SER A 254 -8.49 -9.52 -20.58
CA SER A 254 -8.51 -10.95 -20.93
C SER A 254 -7.23 -11.68 -20.51
N GLY A 255 -6.06 -11.04 -20.66
CA GLY A 255 -4.79 -11.61 -20.23
C GLY A 255 -4.69 -11.71 -18.71
N THR A 256 -5.14 -10.70 -17.98
CA THR A 256 -5.25 -10.79 -16.51
C THR A 256 -6.17 -11.93 -16.09
N LYS A 257 -7.31 -12.10 -16.77
CA LYS A 257 -8.24 -13.21 -16.52
C LYS A 257 -7.55 -14.56 -16.73
N GLU A 258 -6.86 -14.75 -17.84
CA GLU A 258 -6.09 -15.98 -18.12
C GLU A 258 -5.05 -16.26 -17.04
N MET A 259 -4.41 -15.21 -16.51
CA MET A 259 -3.47 -15.35 -15.40
C MET A 259 -4.17 -15.80 -14.12
N PHE A 260 -5.32 -15.23 -13.76
CA PHE A 260 -6.11 -15.72 -12.63
C PHE A 260 -6.56 -17.17 -12.82
N ASP A 261 -7.04 -17.53 -14.01
CA ASP A 261 -7.44 -18.90 -14.35
C ASP A 261 -6.27 -19.88 -14.19
N SER A 262 -5.06 -19.47 -14.56
CA SER A 262 -3.86 -20.32 -14.44
C SER A 262 -3.44 -20.62 -13.00
N VAL A 263 -3.90 -19.83 -12.03
CA VAL A 263 -3.60 -20.00 -10.59
C VAL A 263 -4.83 -20.34 -9.76
N ASP A 264 -5.99 -20.57 -10.37
CA ASP A 264 -7.19 -21.05 -9.68
C ASP A 264 -6.97 -22.49 -9.18
N GLY A 265 -7.47 -22.78 -7.98
CA GLY A 265 -7.18 -24.00 -7.22
C GLY A 265 -5.78 -24.06 -6.58
N LEU A 266 -4.88 -23.12 -6.93
CA LEU A 266 -3.51 -23.07 -6.38
C LEU A 266 -3.31 -21.87 -5.46
N TRP A 267 -3.69 -20.68 -5.93
CA TRP A 267 -3.53 -19.43 -5.19
C TRP A 267 -4.85 -18.89 -4.68
N TRP A 268 -5.93 -19.16 -5.39
CA TRP A 268 -7.29 -18.83 -4.99
C TRP A 268 -8.26 -19.94 -5.41
N ASN A 269 -9.53 -19.84 -4.99
CA ASN A 269 -10.54 -20.85 -5.25
C ASN A 269 -11.85 -20.22 -5.73
N SER A 270 -12.11 -20.30 -7.04
CA SER A 270 -13.32 -19.76 -7.69
C SER A 270 -14.65 -20.44 -7.27
N TYR A 271 -14.59 -21.56 -6.54
CA TYR A 271 -15.75 -22.24 -5.97
C TYR A 271 -16.14 -21.69 -4.59
N GLN A 272 -15.23 -20.99 -3.91
CA GLN A 272 -15.52 -20.34 -2.62
C GLN A 272 -16.24 -19.00 -2.82
N ARG A 273 -16.83 -18.48 -1.74
CA ARG A 273 -17.55 -17.21 -1.73
C ARG A 273 -16.93 -16.25 -0.74
N ILE A 274 -16.92 -14.97 -1.03
CA ILE A 274 -16.63 -13.95 -0.03
C ILE A 274 -17.69 -14.03 1.08
N PRO A 275 -17.32 -14.06 2.38
CA PRO A 275 -16.00 -13.73 2.95
C PRO A 275 -15.15 -14.95 3.41
N GLU A 276 -15.28 -16.12 2.80
CA GLU A 276 -14.51 -17.31 3.18
C GLU A 276 -13.00 -17.06 3.11
N LYS A 277 -12.32 -17.13 4.27
CA LYS A 277 -10.87 -16.86 4.40
C LYS A 277 -10.03 -17.62 3.36
N PHE A 278 -10.31 -18.90 3.19
CA PHE A 278 -9.56 -19.79 2.29
C PHE A 278 -10.09 -19.78 0.85
N LEU A 279 -10.81 -18.72 0.45
CA LEU A 279 -10.88 -18.33 -0.95
C LEU A 279 -9.48 -18.00 -1.49
N VAL A 280 -8.67 -17.32 -0.68
CA VAL A 280 -7.24 -17.12 -0.94
C VAL A 280 -6.46 -18.28 -0.31
N LEU A 281 -5.85 -19.11 -1.13
CA LEU A 281 -5.16 -20.34 -0.76
C LEU A 281 -3.65 -20.13 -0.57
N HIS A 282 -3.05 -19.28 -1.39
CA HIS A 282 -1.64 -18.93 -1.30
C HIS A 282 -1.51 -17.50 -0.75
N ARG A 283 -0.66 -17.33 0.26
CA ARG A 283 -0.46 -16.08 0.98
C ARG A 283 1.03 -15.74 1.08
N ASN A 284 1.36 -14.46 1.06
CA ASN A 284 2.72 -13.96 1.11
C ASN A 284 3.04 -13.31 2.47
N TYR A 285 3.64 -14.09 3.37
CA TYR A 285 3.98 -13.67 4.74
C TYR A 285 5.32 -12.93 4.86
N ASP A 286 6.03 -12.71 3.75
CA ASP A 286 7.24 -11.89 3.77
C ASP A 286 6.86 -10.41 3.95
N ILE A 287 7.30 -9.81 5.05
CA ILE A 287 6.99 -8.43 5.45
C ILE A 287 8.10 -7.44 5.13
N GLN A 288 9.12 -7.86 4.39
CA GLN A 288 10.24 -7.01 4.01
C GLN A 288 9.91 -6.11 2.81
N ASP A 289 10.56 -4.94 2.77
CA ASP A 289 10.47 -3.95 1.69
C ASP A 289 11.52 -4.14 0.61
N ASN A 290 12.48 -5.06 0.78
CA ASN A 290 13.31 -5.59 -0.30
C ASN A 290 12.71 -6.90 -0.77
N ARG A 291 11.92 -6.86 -1.85
CA ARG A 291 11.13 -8.02 -2.27
C ARG A 291 10.96 -8.10 -3.78
N TYR A 292 10.75 -9.33 -4.24
CA TYR A 292 10.19 -9.61 -5.55
C TYR A 292 8.66 -9.71 -5.43
N PRO A 293 7.92 -9.44 -6.53
CA PRO A 293 6.52 -9.82 -6.60
C PRO A 293 6.40 -11.34 -6.54
N LEU A 294 5.26 -11.83 -6.05
CA LEU A 294 4.97 -13.24 -6.14
C LEU A 294 4.52 -13.57 -7.57
N MET A 295 5.30 -14.40 -8.26
CA MET A 295 5.08 -14.74 -9.66
C MET A 295 4.47 -16.14 -9.80
N PRO A 296 3.51 -16.34 -10.71
CA PRO A 296 3.07 -17.67 -11.12
C PRO A 296 4.25 -18.49 -11.67
N PHE A 297 4.18 -19.81 -11.49
CA PHE A 297 5.28 -20.72 -11.83
C PHE A 297 5.81 -20.53 -13.26
N GLY A 298 7.14 -20.42 -13.39
CA GLY A 298 7.82 -20.25 -14.67
C GLY A 298 7.91 -18.80 -15.17
N LYS A 299 7.45 -17.83 -14.38
CA LYS A 299 7.54 -16.39 -14.70
C LYS A 299 8.49 -15.61 -13.79
N GLU A 300 9.17 -16.28 -12.86
CA GLU A 300 10.04 -15.68 -11.84
C GLU A 300 11.22 -14.91 -12.45
N ASN A 301 11.74 -15.35 -13.60
CA ASN A 301 12.88 -14.71 -14.27
C ASN A 301 12.59 -13.29 -14.79
N PHE A 302 11.31 -12.91 -14.89
CA PHE A 302 10.89 -11.58 -15.34
C PHE A 302 10.59 -10.64 -14.17
N ALA A 303 10.60 -11.14 -12.93
CA ALA A 303 10.20 -10.40 -11.76
C ALA A 303 11.12 -9.20 -11.52
N LEU A 304 10.53 -8.00 -11.45
CA LEU A 304 11.26 -6.81 -11.04
C LEU A 304 11.32 -6.77 -9.51
N ARG A 305 12.53 -6.87 -8.95
CA ARG A 305 12.73 -6.58 -7.52
C ARG A 305 12.47 -5.10 -7.29
N LEU A 306 11.83 -4.75 -6.18
CA LEU A 306 11.80 -3.40 -5.63
C LEU A 306 12.37 -3.43 -4.21
N SER A 307 13.07 -2.36 -3.83
CA SER A 307 13.62 -2.19 -2.48
C SER A 307 13.43 -0.75 -1.97
N LEU A 308 13.44 -0.59 -0.64
CA LEU A 308 13.68 0.69 0.02
C LEU A 308 15.06 0.69 0.66
N PRO A 309 15.82 1.79 0.60
CA PRO A 309 17.13 1.84 1.22
C PRO A 309 17.01 1.87 2.76
N GLU A 310 17.93 1.21 3.45
CA GLU A 310 18.06 1.33 4.92
C GLU A 310 18.68 2.67 5.34
N HIS A 311 19.41 3.31 4.43
CA HIS A 311 20.14 4.54 4.69
C HIS A 311 19.90 5.58 3.60
N TYR A 312 19.81 6.84 3.99
CA TYR A 312 20.01 7.97 3.10
C TYR A 312 21.31 8.68 3.48
N GLN A 313 22.31 8.65 2.60
CA GLN A 313 23.68 9.06 2.92
C GLN A 313 24.19 8.33 4.19
N HIS A 314 24.52 9.06 5.25
CA HIS A 314 24.97 8.51 6.53
C HIS A 314 23.83 8.33 7.56
N PHE A 315 22.60 8.72 7.23
CA PHE A 315 21.44 8.58 8.12
C PHE A 315 20.83 7.19 7.98
N SER A 316 20.77 6.45 9.09
CA SER A 316 20.07 5.17 9.21
C SER A 316 18.60 5.46 9.49
N LEU A 317 17.68 5.10 8.58
CA LEU A 317 16.28 5.52 8.69
C LEU A 317 15.58 4.96 9.94
N ASP A 318 15.93 3.73 10.34
CA ASP A 318 15.45 3.05 11.55
C ASP A 318 15.90 3.72 12.86
N LYS A 319 16.92 4.57 12.83
CA LYS A 319 17.38 5.37 13.96
C LYS A 319 16.72 6.74 14.05
N LEU A 320 15.98 7.15 13.01
CA LEU A 320 15.30 8.45 12.98
C LEU A 320 13.86 8.35 13.48
N ALA A 321 13.20 7.20 13.28
CA ALA A 321 11.86 6.96 13.77
C ALA A 321 11.62 5.48 14.11
N GLU A 322 10.75 5.23 15.10
CA GLU A 322 10.29 3.90 15.49
C GLU A 322 8.76 3.83 15.41
N PHE A 323 8.25 2.86 14.65
CA PHE A 323 6.84 2.52 14.65
C PHE A 323 6.50 1.58 15.82
N GLN A 324 5.64 2.05 16.73
CA GLN A 324 5.30 1.42 17.99
C GLN A 324 3.81 1.05 18.04
N LEU A 325 3.52 -0.18 18.48
CA LEU A 325 2.18 -0.76 18.55
C LEU A 325 1.84 -1.13 19.99
N TRP A 326 1.14 -0.24 20.67
CA TRP A 326 0.87 -0.35 22.10
C TRP A 326 -0.38 -1.18 22.38
N PRO A 327 -0.42 -1.94 23.49
CA PRO A 327 -1.59 -2.70 23.91
C PRO A 327 -2.86 -1.84 24.00
N THR A 328 -3.99 -2.44 23.64
CA THR A 328 -5.33 -1.86 23.81
C THR A 328 -6.26 -2.90 24.44
N ASN A 329 -7.53 -2.54 24.64
CA ASN A 329 -8.57 -3.49 25.07
C ASN A 329 -9.15 -4.31 23.90
N GLU A 330 -8.75 -4.02 22.65
CA GLU A 330 -9.36 -4.55 21.42
C GLU A 330 -8.37 -5.34 20.56
N MET A 331 -7.44 -6.07 21.20
CA MET A 331 -6.37 -6.78 20.48
C MET A 331 -6.82 -8.06 19.75
N LYS A 332 -8.07 -8.51 19.93
CA LYS A 332 -8.62 -9.71 19.28
C LYS A 332 -7.68 -10.93 19.48
N ASN A 333 -7.15 -11.50 18.38
CA ASN A 333 -6.25 -12.65 18.43
C ASN A 333 -4.77 -12.25 18.50
N LEU A 334 -4.45 -10.95 18.42
CA LEU A 334 -3.08 -10.45 18.49
C LEU A 334 -2.52 -10.68 19.90
N PRO A 335 -1.36 -11.33 20.05
CA PRO A 335 -0.73 -11.50 21.35
C PRO A 335 -0.38 -10.14 21.98
N VAL A 336 -0.62 -10.02 23.28
CA VAL A 336 -0.36 -8.78 24.04
C VAL A 336 1.14 -8.68 24.35
N PRO A 337 1.86 -7.64 23.89
CA PRO A 337 3.27 -7.45 24.20
C PRO A 337 3.45 -6.94 25.64
N LYS A 338 4.65 -7.12 26.20
CA LYS A 338 4.99 -6.57 27.53
C LYS A 338 4.99 -5.03 27.56
N GLN A 339 5.38 -4.39 26.46
CA GLN A 339 5.41 -2.93 26.32
C GLN A 339 4.68 -2.51 25.04
N TYR A 340 5.25 -2.78 23.88
CA TYR A 340 4.67 -2.56 22.55
C TYR A 340 5.37 -3.45 21.53
N TRP A 341 4.75 -3.69 20.37
CA TRP A 341 5.41 -4.31 19.22
C TRP A 341 6.12 -3.26 18.37
N THR A 342 7.18 -3.68 17.69
CA THR A 342 7.93 -2.90 16.69
C THR A 342 8.00 -3.67 15.38
N VAL A 343 8.55 -3.05 14.33
CA VAL A 343 8.81 -3.70 13.04
C VAL A 343 9.70 -4.95 13.18
N LYS A 344 10.56 -5.02 14.20
CA LYS A 344 11.39 -6.21 14.49
C LYS A 344 10.55 -7.44 14.85
N ASP A 345 9.34 -7.23 15.34
CA ASP A 345 8.40 -8.28 15.74
C ASP A 345 7.47 -8.74 14.60
N PHE A 346 7.43 -8.02 13.48
CA PHE A 346 6.52 -8.34 12.38
C PHE A 346 6.78 -9.72 11.80
N LYS A 347 8.06 -10.11 11.67
CA LYS A 347 8.44 -11.42 11.17
C LYS A 347 7.86 -12.55 12.03
N ILE A 348 7.98 -12.48 13.36
CA ILE A 348 7.47 -13.54 14.23
C ILE A 348 5.94 -13.58 14.22
N LEU A 349 5.27 -12.43 14.13
CA LEU A 349 3.82 -12.33 14.01
C LEU A 349 3.31 -12.94 12.69
N ALA A 350 3.98 -12.67 11.57
CA ALA A 350 3.64 -13.22 10.26
C ALA A 350 3.95 -14.72 10.15
N GLU A 351 5.06 -15.19 10.74
CA GLU A 351 5.38 -16.63 10.79
C GLU A 351 4.39 -17.41 11.66
N ASN A 352 3.89 -16.83 12.76
CA ASN A 352 2.79 -17.39 13.54
C ASN A 352 1.53 -17.53 12.69
N ALA A 353 1.18 -16.47 11.94
CA ALA A 353 0.04 -16.48 11.03
C ALA A 353 0.17 -17.60 9.98
N GLN A 354 1.34 -17.73 9.36
CA GLN A 354 1.62 -18.77 8.37
C GLN A 354 1.45 -20.18 8.93
N ARG A 355 1.97 -20.44 10.14
CA ARG A 355 1.85 -21.77 10.78
C ARG A 355 0.40 -22.12 11.06
N GLU A 356 -0.37 -21.15 11.55
CA GLU A 356 -1.77 -21.36 11.88
C GLU A 356 -2.63 -21.59 10.62
N ASP A 357 -2.39 -20.84 9.54
CA ASP A 357 -3.10 -21.08 8.27
C ASP A 357 -2.78 -22.45 7.67
N LYS A 358 -1.51 -22.88 7.73
CA LYS A 358 -1.12 -24.25 7.35
C LYS A 358 -1.86 -25.30 8.19
N ARG A 359 -2.01 -25.07 9.49
CA ARG A 359 -2.74 -25.98 10.39
C ARG A 359 -4.22 -26.04 10.04
N GLN A 360 -4.85 -24.89 9.79
CA GLN A 360 -6.28 -24.82 9.45
C GLN A 360 -6.59 -25.48 8.11
N LEU A 361 -5.71 -25.33 7.11
CA LEU A 361 -5.84 -25.99 5.80
C LEU A 361 -5.70 -27.52 5.86
N LEU A 362 -5.02 -28.08 6.85
CA LEU A 362 -4.91 -29.54 7.04
C LEU A 362 -6.14 -30.16 7.72
N ILE A 363 -6.96 -29.34 8.38
CA ILE A 363 -8.13 -29.79 9.17
C ILE A 363 -9.43 -29.67 8.35
N LYS A 364 -9.44 -28.82 7.31
CA LYS A 364 -10.51 -28.74 6.31
C LYS A 364 -10.34 -29.85 5.27
#